data_AF-A0AA36HWJ9-F1
#
_entry.id   AF-A0AA36HWJ9-F1
#
_cell.length_a   1.000
_cell.length_b   1.000
_cell.length_c   1.000
_cell.angle_alpha   90.00
_cell.angle_beta   90.00
_cell.angle_gamma   90.00
#
_symmetry.space_group_name_H-M   'P 1'
#
loop_
_entity.id
_entity.type
_entity.pdbx_description
1 polymer ?
#
loop_
_entity_poly.entity_id
_entity_poly.type
_entity_poly.pdbx_seq_one_letter_code
_entity_poly.pdbx_strand_id
1 'polypeptide(L)'
;MRQKVPFGIAQIGKAFRNEITPRQFLFRSREFEQMEIEYFIDPEADYEAIQEDWLNEMWNFLKAVGLNEALLDREVHKGDKLAHYARACTDVVFRYPFGTQELLGVAARGEYDLQQHAAASGESLEYQVPGQKRKFVPHVIEPSLGVDRLFLALLCSAYDEDEINGEKRSLLRFHPCVAPITCAIFPLLKNKSGLVDKARNSHACCANCPFESELQCLAPAQGNVKHTHHLPLAD
;
A
#
# COMPACT_ATOMS: atom_id res chain seq x y z
N MET A 1 -25.66 2.57 -13.42
CA MET A 1 -26.40 3.09 -12.24
C MET A 1 -25.87 4.50 -11.98
N ARG A 2 -26.71 5.51 -11.70
CA ARG A 2 -26.20 6.85 -11.33
C ARG A 2 -25.68 6.80 -9.89
N GLN A 3 -24.42 7.12 -9.68
CA GLN A 3 -23.83 7.10 -8.34
C GLN A 3 -24.50 8.13 -7.43
N LYS A 4 -24.62 7.80 -6.15
CA LYS A 4 -25.13 8.69 -5.10
C LYS A 4 -23.95 9.24 -4.32
N VAL A 5 -23.96 10.53 -4.03
CA VAL A 5 -22.98 11.15 -3.13
C VAL A 5 -23.30 10.71 -1.69
N PRO A 6 -22.31 10.30 -0.87
CA PRO A 6 -20.89 10.22 -1.23
C PRO A 6 -20.53 8.94 -1.99
N PHE A 7 -19.55 9.04 -2.91
CA PHE A 7 -18.99 7.89 -3.63
C PHE A 7 -17.51 8.11 -3.96
N GLY A 8 -16.77 7.03 -4.16
CA GLY A 8 -15.36 7.08 -4.55
C GLY A 8 -15.10 6.52 -5.95
N ILE A 9 -14.09 7.05 -6.62
CA ILE A 9 -13.47 6.45 -7.81
C ILE A 9 -12.03 6.13 -7.44
N ALA A 10 -11.66 4.86 -7.53
CA ALA A 10 -10.30 4.41 -7.23
C ALA A 10 -9.53 4.10 -8.51
N GLN A 11 -8.24 4.42 -8.53
CA GLN A 11 -7.34 4.04 -9.60
C GLN A 11 -6.02 3.51 -9.03
N ILE A 12 -5.51 2.46 -9.65
CA ILE A 12 -4.13 2.01 -9.50
C ILE A 12 -3.48 2.13 -10.88
N GLY A 13 -2.39 2.88 -10.98
CA GLY A 13 -1.77 3.10 -12.28
C GLY A 13 -0.42 3.78 -12.22
N LYS A 14 0.26 3.75 -13.37
CA LYS A 14 1.55 4.40 -13.56
C LYS A 14 1.39 5.91 -13.66
N ALA A 15 2.25 6.62 -12.95
CA ALA A 15 2.45 8.05 -13.04
C ALA A 15 3.89 8.35 -13.45
N PHE A 16 4.08 9.49 -14.10
CA PHE A 16 5.36 9.92 -14.62
C PHE A 16 5.68 11.32 -14.14
N ARG A 17 6.88 11.51 -13.58
CA ARG A 17 7.42 12.83 -13.22
C ARG A 17 8.81 12.96 -13.83
N ASN A 18 9.08 14.06 -14.53
CA ASN A 18 10.39 14.29 -15.12
C ASN A 18 11.41 14.77 -14.05
N GLU A 19 11.66 13.91 -13.06
CA GLU A 19 12.55 14.20 -11.93
C GLU A 19 13.97 14.46 -12.43
N ILE A 20 14.51 15.61 -12.04
CA ILE A 20 15.85 16.08 -12.44
C ILE A 20 16.92 15.15 -11.85
N THR A 21 16.76 14.75 -10.59
CA THR A 21 17.74 13.91 -9.88
C THR A 21 17.05 12.73 -9.19
N PRO A 22 16.83 11.62 -9.93
CA PRO A 22 16.41 10.36 -9.33
C PRO A 22 17.40 9.89 -8.27
N ARG A 23 16.91 9.42 -7.12
CA ARG A 23 17.75 9.03 -5.97
C ARG A 23 16.99 8.13 -5.00
N GLN A 24 17.70 7.56 -4.03
CA GLN A 24 17.11 6.77 -2.95
C GLN A 24 16.31 5.57 -3.49
N PHE A 25 16.87 4.89 -4.50
CA PHE A 25 16.30 3.70 -5.14
C PHE A 25 14.87 3.97 -5.67
N LEU A 26 13.86 3.26 -5.16
CA LEU A 26 12.45 3.40 -5.55
C LEU A 26 11.79 4.68 -5.04
N PHE A 27 12.43 5.42 -4.14
CA PHE A 27 11.79 6.56 -3.48
C PHE A 27 11.60 7.79 -4.39
N ARG A 28 12.59 8.07 -5.26
CA ARG A 28 12.50 9.11 -6.30
C ARG A 28 12.85 8.54 -7.66
N SER A 29 11.82 8.11 -8.38
CA SER A 29 11.88 7.62 -9.76
C SER A 29 11.19 8.58 -10.73
N ARG A 30 11.33 8.31 -12.03
CA ARG A 30 10.61 9.03 -13.09
C ARG A 30 9.29 8.37 -13.49
N GLU A 31 9.16 7.10 -13.17
CA GLU A 31 7.98 6.25 -13.37
C GLU A 31 7.74 5.51 -12.06
N PHE A 32 6.52 5.56 -11.56
CA PHE A 32 6.09 4.91 -10.31
C PHE A 32 4.60 4.61 -10.40
N GLU A 33 4.10 3.72 -9.55
CA GLU A 33 2.68 3.41 -9.44
C GLU A 33 2.06 4.11 -8.23
N GLN A 34 0.84 4.60 -8.42
CA GLN A 34 0.04 5.23 -7.38
C GLN A 34 -1.27 4.48 -7.21
N MET A 35 -1.74 4.44 -5.96
CA MET A 35 -3.10 4.09 -5.60
C MET A 35 -3.79 5.35 -5.09
N GLU A 36 -4.84 5.79 -5.78
CA GLU A 36 -5.54 7.03 -5.47
C GLU A 36 -7.04 6.77 -5.42
N ILE A 37 -7.73 7.45 -4.53
CA ILE A 37 -9.19 7.45 -4.43
C ILE A 37 -9.66 8.89 -4.50
N GLU A 38 -10.49 9.19 -5.49
CA GLU A 38 -11.21 10.46 -5.55
C GLU A 38 -12.57 10.26 -4.87
N TYR A 39 -12.71 10.73 -3.63
CA TYR A 39 -13.93 10.57 -2.84
C TYR A 39 -14.78 11.86 -2.89
N PHE A 40 -15.91 11.77 -3.57
CA PHE A 40 -16.81 12.89 -3.82
C PHE A 40 -17.84 13.01 -2.71
N ILE A 41 -17.91 14.17 -2.07
CA ILE A 41 -18.82 14.47 -0.96
C ILE A 41 -19.70 15.69 -1.26
N ASP A 42 -20.78 15.81 -0.50
CA ASP A 42 -21.63 17.00 -0.53
C ASP A 42 -20.87 18.20 0.06
N PRO A 43 -20.91 19.41 -0.53
CA PRO A 43 -20.26 20.59 0.01
C PRO A 43 -20.69 20.99 1.43
N GLU A 44 -21.88 20.56 1.85
CA GLU A 44 -22.42 20.78 3.20
C GLU A 44 -22.00 19.68 4.19
N ALA A 45 -21.31 18.63 3.74
CA ALA A 45 -20.80 17.58 4.62
C ALA A 45 -19.59 18.08 5.45
N ASP A 46 -19.42 17.48 6.62
CA ASP A 46 -18.26 17.72 7.47
C ASP A 46 -17.01 17.08 6.86
N TYR A 47 -16.27 17.86 6.06
CA TYR A 47 -15.09 17.38 5.38
C TYR A 47 -13.95 17.03 6.35
N GLU A 48 -13.89 17.64 7.53
CA GLU A 48 -12.84 17.40 8.52
C GLU A 48 -13.04 16.02 9.15
N ALA A 49 -14.28 15.70 9.54
CA ALA A 49 -14.63 14.36 10.03
C ALA A 49 -14.37 13.29 8.97
N ILE A 50 -14.79 13.52 7.72
CA ILE A 50 -14.60 12.57 6.62
C ILE A 50 -13.12 12.38 6.28
N GLN A 51 -12.31 13.45 6.30
CA GLN A 51 -10.87 13.36 6.10
C GLN A 51 -10.20 12.54 7.20
N GLU A 52 -10.60 12.73 8.47
CA GLU A 52 -10.09 11.95 9.60
C GLU A 52 -10.49 10.47 9.50
N ASP A 53 -11.71 10.17 9.07
CA ASP A 53 -12.16 8.80 8.81
C ASP A 53 -11.28 8.12 7.74
N TRP A 54 -10.99 8.82 6.64
CA TRP A 54 -10.07 8.33 5.61
C TRP A 54 -8.64 8.14 6.11
N LEU A 55 -8.12 9.06 6.93
CA LEU A 55 -6.81 8.91 7.56
C LEU A 55 -6.74 7.64 8.43
N ASN A 56 -7.80 7.37 9.19
CA ASN A 56 -7.88 6.18 10.03
C ASN A 56 -8.01 4.89 9.21
N GLU A 57 -8.81 4.90 8.14
CA GLU A 57 -8.92 3.77 7.23
C GLU A 57 -7.57 3.46 6.55
N MET A 58 -6.89 4.48 6.04
CA MET A 58 -5.57 4.31 5.43
C MET A 58 -4.52 3.86 6.45
N TRP A 59 -4.56 4.36 7.69
CA TRP A 59 -3.67 3.90 8.77
C TRP A 59 -3.90 2.41 9.07
N ASN A 60 -5.16 1.98 9.18
CA ASN A 60 -5.51 0.59 9.41
C ASN A 60 -5.10 -0.30 8.24
N PHE A 61 -5.26 0.17 7.01
CA PHE A 61 -4.76 -0.52 5.82
C PHE A 61 -3.24 -0.72 5.88
N LEU A 62 -2.47 0.33 6.18
CA LEU A 62 -1.01 0.25 6.30
C LEU A 62 -0.56 -0.76 7.36
N LYS A 63 -1.28 -0.83 8.50
CA LYS A 63 -1.05 -1.86 9.53
C LYS A 63 -1.41 -3.27 9.03
N ALA A 64 -2.54 -3.42 8.36
CA ALA A 64 -3.03 -4.71 7.86
C ALA A 64 -2.09 -5.33 6.81
N VAL A 65 -1.42 -4.50 5.99
CA VAL A 65 -0.40 -4.98 5.03
C VAL A 65 0.95 -5.28 5.69
N GLY A 66 1.10 -5.05 6.99
CA GLY A 66 2.28 -5.47 7.76
C GLY A 66 3.36 -4.41 7.96
N LEU A 67 3.05 -3.12 7.81
CA LEU A 67 3.99 -2.06 8.19
C LEU A 67 4.18 -2.01 9.71
N ASN A 68 5.40 -1.73 10.14
CA ASN A 68 5.72 -1.52 11.54
C ASN A 68 5.19 -0.13 11.98
N GLU A 69 4.16 -0.13 12.81
CA GLU A 69 3.52 1.09 13.34
C GLU A 69 4.51 2.01 14.08
N ALA A 70 5.58 1.48 14.67
CA ALA A 70 6.63 2.28 15.32
C ALA A 70 7.49 3.09 14.34
N LEU A 71 7.32 2.88 13.04
CA LEU A 71 7.97 3.64 11.97
C LEU A 71 7.01 4.60 11.25
N LEU A 72 5.72 4.60 11.63
CA LEU A 72 4.70 5.47 11.08
C LEU A 72 4.45 6.67 11.99
N ASP A 73 4.16 7.82 11.39
CA ASP A 73 3.70 9.02 12.09
C ASP A 73 2.77 9.82 11.16
N ARG A 74 2.11 10.86 11.68
CA ARG A 74 1.24 11.77 10.91
C ARG A 74 1.82 13.19 10.92
N GLU A 75 1.97 13.80 9.74
CA GLU A 75 2.35 15.20 9.59
C GLU A 75 1.18 16.01 9.02
N VAL A 76 0.62 16.91 9.83
CA VAL A 76 -0.44 17.84 9.38
C VAL A 76 0.19 19.05 8.71
N HIS A 77 -0.19 19.33 7.46
CA HIS A 77 0.29 20.51 6.75
C HIS A 77 -0.38 21.77 7.30
N LYS A 78 0.44 22.81 7.58
CA LYS A 78 -0.02 24.11 8.05
C LYS A 78 0.59 25.22 7.20
N GLY A 79 -0.19 26.27 6.93
CA GLY A 79 0.26 27.47 6.21
C GLY A 79 0.83 27.15 4.83
N ASP A 80 2.03 27.65 4.54
CA ASP A 80 2.70 27.60 3.22
C ASP A 80 3.03 26.19 2.71
N LYS A 81 2.85 25.14 3.53
CA LYS A 81 3.03 23.74 3.12
C LYS A 81 1.78 23.12 2.46
N LEU A 82 0.61 23.76 2.52
CA LEU A 82 -0.56 23.26 1.80
C LEU A 82 -0.42 23.50 0.29
N ALA A 83 -0.83 22.52 -0.51
CA ALA A 83 -1.01 22.73 -1.94
C ALA A 83 -2.06 23.84 -2.16
N HIS A 84 -1.88 24.66 -3.20
CA HIS A 84 -2.70 25.84 -3.47
C HIS A 84 -4.21 25.56 -3.62
N TYR A 85 -4.60 24.31 -3.88
CA TYR A 85 -5.98 23.85 -4.03
C TYR A 85 -6.52 23.12 -2.79
N ALA A 86 -5.67 22.77 -1.82
CA ALA A 86 -6.06 21.97 -0.66
C ALA A 86 -6.56 22.87 0.49
N ARG A 87 -7.71 22.51 1.08
CA ARG A 87 -8.23 23.10 2.32
C ARG A 87 -7.54 22.53 3.55
N ALA A 88 -7.22 21.24 3.50
CA ALA A 88 -6.47 20.52 4.53
C ALA A 88 -5.68 19.38 3.86
N CYS A 89 -4.51 19.04 4.42
CA CYS A 89 -3.72 17.89 3.98
C CYS A 89 -2.99 17.32 5.19
N THR A 90 -3.08 16.01 5.36
CA THR A 90 -2.33 15.29 6.38
C THR A 90 -1.63 14.13 5.70
N ASP A 91 -0.32 14.04 5.92
CA ASP A 91 0.51 12.99 5.37
C ASP A 91 0.77 11.94 6.45
N VAL A 92 0.62 10.66 6.10
CA VAL A 92 1.24 9.58 6.86
C VAL A 92 2.67 9.45 6.36
N VAL A 93 3.61 9.65 7.28
CA VAL A 93 5.05 9.58 7.02
C VAL A 93 5.62 8.28 7.54
N PHE A 94 6.67 7.80 6.88
CA PHE A 94 7.41 6.60 7.28
C PHE A 94 8.88 6.94 7.52
N ARG A 95 9.46 6.36 8.57
CA ARG A 95 10.88 6.51 8.91
C ARG A 95 11.74 5.53 8.12
N TYR A 96 12.20 5.96 6.94
CA TYR A 96 13.16 5.23 6.13
C TYR A 96 14.60 5.34 6.70
N PRO A 97 15.53 4.46 6.29
CA PRO A 97 16.95 4.55 6.67
C PRO A 97 17.62 5.89 6.30
N PHE A 98 17.06 6.61 5.33
CA PHE A 98 17.54 7.91 4.87
C PHE A 98 16.72 9.10 5.41
N GLY A 99 15.84 8.87 6.39
CA GLY A 99 15.04 9.90 7.05
C GLY A 99 13.53 9.67 6.94
N THR A 100 12.77 10.49 7.67
CA THR A 100 11.31 10.50 7.64
C THR A 100 10.83 11.12 6.34
N GLN A 101 9.94 10.44 5.62
CA GLN A 101 9.36 10.95 4.39
C GLN A 101 7.89 10.54 4.25
N GLU A 102 7.14 11.31 3.47
CA GLU A 102 5.77 11.02 3.06
C GLU A 102 5.65 9.65 2.39
N LEU A 103 4.71 8.84 2.87
CA LEU A 103 4.29 7.58 2.27
C LEU A 103 2.91 7.72 1.62
N LEU A 104 1.98 8.39 2.30
CA LEU A 104 0.57 8.54 1.92
C LEU A 104 0.07 9.93 2.30
N GLY A 105 -0.71 10.57 1.44
CA GLY A 105 -1.39 11.83 1.73
C GLY A 105 -2.90 11.65 1.77
N VAL A 106 -3.59 12.36 2.67
CA VAL A 106 -5.05 12.54 2.60
C VAL A 106 -5.35 14.02 2.51
N ALA A 107 -5.80 14.46 1.34
CA ALA A 107 -6.04 15.86 1.02
C ALA A 107 -7.54 16.16 0.86
N ALA A 108 -8.01 17.23 1.50
CA ALA A 108 -9.33 17.81 1.23
C ALA A 108 -9.19 18.93 0.20
N ARG A 109 -9.59 18.67 -1.04
CA ARG A 109 -9.34 19.56 -2.21
C ARG A 109 -10.52 20.47 -2.55
N GLY A 110 -11.64 20.32 -1.84
CA GLY A 110 -12.85 21.07 -2.13
C GLY A 110 -13.34 20.81 -3.55
N GLU A 111 -13.82 21.84 -4.23
CA GLU A 111 -14.38 21.75 -5.59
C GLU A 111 -13.40 22.16 -6.70
N TYR A 112 -12.14 22.48 -6.35
CA TYR A 112 -11.19 23.10 -7.28
C TYR A 112 -11.04 22.31 -8.58
N ASP A 113 -10.82 21.00 -8.47
CA ASP A 113 -10.54 20.14 -9.62
C ASP A 113 -11.70 20.08 -10.61
N LEU A 114 -12.91 19.86 -10.09
CA LEU A 114 -14.11 19.79 -10.90
C LEU A 114 -14.45 21.15 -11.52
N GLN A 115 -14.23 22.25 -10.80
CA GLN A 115 -14.42 23.59 -11.37
C GLN A 115 -13.45 23.89 -12.50
N GLN A 116 -12.16 23.58 -12.33
CA GLN A 116 -11.17 23.80 -13.39
C GLN A 116 -11.46 22.93 -14.62
N HIS A 117 -11.82 21.66 -14.43
CA HIS A 117 -12.19 20.79 -15.54
C HIS A 117 -13.48 21.23 -16.24
N ALA A 118 -14.50 21.66 -15.50
CA ALA A 118 -15.73 22.19 -16.08
C ALA A 118 -15.47 23.46 -16.91
N ALA A 119 -14.67 24.39 -16.37
CA ALA A 119 -14.31 25.63 -17.07
C ALA A 119 -13.52 25.38 -18.36
N ALA A 120 -12.58 24.42 -18.34
CA ALA A 120 -11.76 24.10 -19.50
C ALA A 120 -12.49 23.27 -20.57
N SER A 121 -13.37 22.35 -20.15
CA SER A 121 -14.09 21.45 -21.07
C SER A 121 -15.39 22.04 -21.63
N GLY A 122 -16.00 22.99 -20.91
CA GLY A 122 -17.34 23.50 -21.21
C GLY A 122 -18.47 22.57 -20.76
N GLU A 123 -18.15 21.41 -20.17
CA GLU A 123 -19.12 20.43 -19.68
C GLU A 123 -19.42 20.64 -18.19
N SER A 124 -20.68 20.47 -17.81
CA SER A 124 -21.09 20.59 -16.41
C SER A 124 -20.71 19.35 -15.61
N LEU A 125 -19.98 19.55 -14.51
CA LEU A 125 -19.66 18.52 -13.52
C LEU A 125 -20.50 18.66 -12.24
N GLU A 126 -21.64 19.35 -12.32
CA GLU A 126 -22.57 19.47 -11.20
C GLU A 126 -23.32 18.15 -10.94
N TYR A 127 -23.42 17.79 -9.67
CA TYR A 127 -24.25 16.71 -9.19
C TYR A 127 -25.68 17.18 -8.94
N GLN A 128 -26.65 16.62 -9.66
CA GLN A 128 -28.08 16.79 -9.35
C GLN A 128 -28.51 15.75 -8.32
N VAL A 129 -28.99 16.22 -7.16
CA VAL A 129 -29.51 15.36 -6.12
C VAL A 129 -30.78 14.64 -6.62
N PRO A 130 -30.84 13.29 -6.58
CA PRO A 130 -32.01 12.54 -7.03
C PRO A 130 -33.28 12.96 -6.30
N GLY A 131 -34.32 13.32 -7.05
CA GLY A 131 -35.62 13.73 -6.50
C GLY A 131 -35.67 15.15 -5.94
N GLN A 132 -34.59 15.94 -6.02
CA GLN A 132 -34.55 17.33 -5.59
C GLN A 132 -34.14 18.24 -6.76
N LYS A 133 -34.38 19.55 -6.65
CA LYS A 133 -33.90 20.56 -7.62
C LYS A 133 -32.48 21.05 -7.33
N ARG A 134 -31.88 20.67 -6.19
CA ARG A 134 -30.54 21.08 -5.76
C ARG A 134 -29.46 20.47 -6.65
N LYS A 135 -28.57 21.35 -7.13
CA LYS A 135 -27.33 21.00 -7.83
C LYS A 135 -26.16 21.63 -7.10
N PHE A 136 -25.01 20.97 -7.15
CA PHE A 136 -23.76 21.49 -6.59
C PHE A 136 -22.57 20.83 -7.27
N VAL A 137 -21.39 21.43 -7.19
CA VAL A 137 -20.13 20.78 -7.54
C VAL A 137 -19.65 20.01 -6.31
N PRO A 138 -19.46 18.68 -6.37
CA PRO A 138 -18.99 17.92 -5.22
C PRO A 138 -17.63 18.41 -4.71
N HIS A 139 -17.42 18.32 -3.40
CA HIS A 139 -16.06 18.43 -2.85
C HIS A 139 -15.34 17.08 -2.97
N VAL A 140 -14.02 17.12 -3.04
CA VAL A 140 -13.16 15.94 -3.19
C VAL A 140 -12.28 15.76 -1.96
N ILE A 141 -12.27 14.55 -1.40
CA ILE A 141 -11.28 14.04 -0.46
C ILE A 141 -10.44 12.99 -1.17
N GLU A 142 -9.12 13.14 -1.15
CA GLU A 142 -8.19 12.30 -1.87
C GLU A 142 -7.19 11.63 -0.93
N PRO A 143 -7.35 10.34 -0.64
CA PRO A 143 -6.25 9.47 -0.21
C PRO A 143 -5.38 9.08 -1.41
N SER A 144 -4.09 9.40 -1.36
CA SER A 144 -3.09 9.04 -2.38
C SER A 144 -1.89 8.33 -1.74
N LEU A 145 -1.50 7.20 -2.32
CA LEU A 145 -0.44 6.33 -1.83
C LEU A 145 0.51 5.93 -2.97
N GLY A 146 1.81 6.09 -2.76
CA GLY A 146 2.82 5.58 -3.69
C GLY A 146 3.09 4.10 -3.47
N VAL A 147 2.80 3.24 -4.45
CA VAL A 147 2.97 1.78 -4.36
C VAL A 147 4.46 1.43 -4.19
N ASP A 148 5.34 2.07 -4.96
CA ASP A 148 6.79 1.86 -4.87
C ASP A 148 7.34 2.26 -3.50
N ARG A 149 6.82 3.35 -2.92
CA ARG A 149 7.19 3.82 -1.58
C ARG A 149 6.68 2.88 -0.50
N LEU A 150 5.47 2.34 -0.67
CA LEU A 150 4.91 1.30 0.21
C LEU A 150 5.76 0.04 0.17
N PHE A 151 6.13 -0.43 -1.03
CA PHE A 151 6.98 -1.60 -1.19
C PHE A 151 8.33 -1.41 -0.50
N LEU A 152 8.97 -0.24 -0.67
CA LEU A 152 10.20 0.08 0.04
C LEU A 152 9.99 0.14 1.57
N ALA A 153 8.89 0.70 2.04
CA ALA A 153 8.56 0.76 3.46
C ALA A 153 8.32 -0.63 4.07
N LEU A 154 7.70 -1.56 3.31
CA LEU A 154 7.53 -2.96 3.72
C LEU A 154 8.87 -3.68 3.82
N LEU A 155 9.78 -3.47 2.86
CA LEU A 155 11.15 -4.00 2.94
C LEU A 155 11.89 -3.49 4.18
N CYS A 156 11.81 -2.18 4.43
CA CYS A 156 12.43 -1.57 5.60
C CYS A 156 11.80 -2.04 6.92
N SER A 157 10.49 -2.27 6.94
CA SER A 157 9.77 -2.77 8.13
C SER A 157 10.09 -4.23 8.43
N ALA A 158 10.26 -5.04 7.38
CA ALA A 158 10.52 -6.47 7.51
C ALA A 158 11.99 -6.80 7.78
N TYR A 159 12.94 -5.95 7.37
CA TYR A 159 14.36 -6.22 7.54
C TYR A 159 14.76 -6.33 9.01
N ASP A 160 15.38 -7.46 9.35
CA ASP A 160 15.90 -7.76 10.67
C ASP A 160 17.18 -8.57 10.58
N GLU A 161 17.96 -8.57 11.66
CA GLU A 161 19.15 -9.40 11.84
C GLU A 161 19.03 -10.20 13.12
N ASP A 162 19.29 -11.50 13.05
CA ASP A 162 19.42 -12.35 14.23
C ASP A 162 20.68 -13.22 14.15
N GLU A 163 20.94 -13.99 15.21
CA GLU A 163 22.09 -14.85 15.33
C GLU A 163 21.65 -16.29 15.61
N ILE A 164 22.17 -17.23 14.82
CA ILE A 164 21.97 -18.67 15.02
C ILE A 164 23.32 -19.36 15.07
N ASN A 165 23.59 -20.07 16.16
CA ASN A 165 24.84 -20.81 16.36
C ASN A 165 26.11 -19.95 16.16
N GLY A 166 26.06 -18.68 16.55
CA GLY A 166 27.17 -17.74 16.36
C GLY A 166 27.30 -17.16 14.95
N GLU A 167 26.44 -17.57 14.00
CA GLU A 167 26.38 -16.99 12.66
C GLU A 167 25.25 -15.94 12.61
N LYS A 168 25.62 -14.69 12.27
CA LYS A 168 24.63 -13.65 11.96
C LYS A 168 23.93 -13.98 10.66
N ARG A 169 22.61 -13.79 10.62
CA ARG A 169 21.83 -13.83 9.38
C ARG A 169 20.91 -12.62 9.28
N SER A 170 20.77 -12.11 8.07
CA SER A 170 19.74 -11.14 7.74
C SER A 170 18.49 -11.88 7.28
N LEU A 171 17.32 -11.38 7.67
CA LEU A 171 16.04 -11.93 7.25
C LEU A 171 15.01 -10.83 7.01
N LEU A 172 13.92 -11.19 6.34
CA LEU A 172 12.77 -10.33 6.14
C LEU A 172 11.57 -10.95 6.86
N ARG A 173 11.14 -10.33 7.96
CA ARG A 173 9.94 -10.68 8.74
C ARG A 173 8.69 -10.08 8.10
N PHE A 174 8.44 -10.42 6.83
CA PHE A 174 7.20 -10.00 6.18
C PHE A 174 5.98 -10.54 6.93
N HIS A 175 4.92 -9.74 6.97
CA HIS A 175 3.61 -10.25 7.34
C HIS A 175 3.16 -11.28 6.28
N PRO A 176 2.53 -12.41 6.66
CA PRO A 176 2.18 -13.48 5.71
C PRO A 176 1.38 -13.02 4.48
N CYS A 177 0.50 -12.02 4.62
CA CYS A 177 -0.34 -11.53 3.52
C CYS A 177 0.43 -10.77 2.41
N VAL A 178 1.68 -10.37 2.67
CA VAL A 178 2.53 -9.66 1.69
C VAL A 178 3.86 -10.40 1.45
N ALA A 179 4.05 -11.57 2.07
CA ALA A 179 5.23 -12.37 1.84
C ALA A 179 5.23 -12.81 0.37
N PRO A 180 6.29 -12.52 -0.41
CA PRO A 180 6.32 -12.88 -1.83
C PRO A 180 6.27 -14.40 -2.02
N ILE A 181 6.76 -15.14 -1.04
CA ILE A 181 6.80 -16.60 -1.02
C ILE A 181 6.31 -17.02 0.36
N THR A 182 5.15 -17.66 0.41
CA THR A 182 4.47 -18.00 1.66
C THR A 182 4.97 -19.32 2.25
N CYS A 183 5.46 -20.24 1.40
CA CYS A 183 5.99 -21.52 1.84
C CYS A 183 7.21 -21.96 1.01
N ALA A 184 8.14 -22.64 1.65
CA ALA A 184 9.29 -23.25 0.99
C ALA A 184 9.49 -24.68 1.50
N ILE A 185 9.58 -25.63 0.57
CA ILE A 185 9.67 -27.06 0.90
C ILE A 185 11.04 -27.58 0.44
N PHE A 186 11.86 -27.95 1.41
CA PHE A 186 13.21 -28.44 1.17
C PHE A 186 13.37 -29.90 1.61
N PRO A 187 13.90 -30.79 0.77
CA PRO A 187 14.34 -32.10 1.23
C PRO A 187 15.58 -31.93 2.12
N LEU A 188 15.61 -32.62 3.26
CA LEU A 188 16.73 -32.54 4.19
C LEU A 188 18.07 -32.96 3.55
N LEU A 189 18.04 -33.98 2.69
CA LEU A 189 19.22 -34.47 1.98
C LEU A 189 18.91 -34.67 0.50
N LYS A 190 19.70 -34.02 -0.37
CA LYS A 190 19.55 -34.12 -1.83
C LYS A 190 19.87 -35.49 -2.41
N ASN A 191 20.70 -36.29 -1.74
CA ASN A 191 21.18 -37.58 -2.23
C ASN A 191 20.29 -38.76 -1.80
N LYS A 192 19.24 -38.52 -1.00
CA LYS A 192 18.26 -39.54 -0.62
C LYS A 192 16.99 -39.35 -1.45
N SER A 193 16.82 -40.16 -2.49
CA SER A 193 15.66 -40.08 -3.40
C SER A 193 14.33 -40.05 -2.66
N GLY A 194 14.14 -40.93 -1.67
CA GLY A 194 12.90 -40.96 -0.88
C GLY A 194 12.56 -39.66 -0.13
N LEU A 195 13.55 -38.82 0.23
CA LEU A 195 13.31 -37.50 0.83
C LEU A 195 12.99 -36.45 -0.23
N VAL A 196 13.67 -36.51 -1.37
CA VAL A 196 13.40 -35.63 -2.52
C VAL A 196 11.99 -35.86 -3.06
N ASP A 197 11.57 -37.11 -3.18
CA ASP A 197 10.26 -37.48 -3.67
C ASP A 197 9.15 -37.04 -2.69
N LYS A 198 9.37 -37.18 -1.39
CA LYS A 198 8.44 -36.64 -0.37
C LYS A 198 8.31 -35.12 -0.43
N ALA A 199 9.43 -34.40 -0.59
CA ALA A 199 9.41 -32.95 -0.73
C ALA A 199 8.65 -32.51 -2.00
N ARG A 200 8.89 -33.20 -3.13
CA ARG A 200 8.17 -32.96 -4.40
C ARG A 200 6.67 -33.23 -4.27
N ASN A 201 6.27 -34.33 -3.63
CA ASN A 201 4.87 -34.65 -3.41
C ASN A 201 4.18 -33.62 -2.51
N SER A 202 4.88 -33.15 -1.47
CA SER A 202 4.35 -32.10 -0.58
C SER A 202 4.20 -30.78 -1.32
N HIS A 203 5.19 -30.41 -2.15
CA HIS A 203 5.12 -29.23 -3.01
C HIS A 203 3.96 -29.31 -3.99
N ALA A 204 3.77 -30.46 -4.65
CA ALA A 204 2.64 -30.67 -5.55
C ALA A 204 1.28 -30.60 -4.83
N CYS A 205 1.20 -31.07 -3.58
CA CYS A 205 -0.02 -30.94 -2.76
C CYS A 205 -0.31 -29.46 -2.44
N CYS A 206 0.70 -28.72 -1.98
CA CYS A 206 0.61 -27.30 -1.66
C CYS A 206 0.25 -26.45 -2.89
N ALA A 207 0.88 -26.70 -4.04
CA ALA A 207 0.61 -25.98 -5.28
C ALA A 207 -0.80 -26.21 -5.84
N ASN A 208 -1.43 -27.34 -5.48
CA ASN A 208 -2.79 -27.67 -5.90
C ASN A 208 -3.84 -27.39 -4.81
N CYS A 209 -3.48 -26.73 -3.71
CA CYS A 209 -4.40 -26.43 -2.63
C CYS A 209 -5.41 -25.35 -3.07
N PRO A 210 -6.72 -25.64 -3.12
CA PRO A 210 -7.73 -24.70 -3.59
C PRO A 210 -8.08 -23.60 -2.57
N PHE A 211 -7.62 -23.74 -1.31
CA PHE A 211 -7.88 -22.78 -0.24
C PHE A 211 -6.89 -21.62 -0.18
N GLU A 212 -5.76 -21.72 -0.88
CA GLU A 212 -4.76 -20.68 -0.96
C GLU A 212 -4.28 -20.55 -2.41
N SER A 213 -5.10 -19.91 -3.25
CA SER A 213 -4.75 -19.58 -4.65
C SER A 213 -3.50 -18.70 -4.79
N GLU A 214 -2.92 -18.25 -3.68
CA GLU A 214 -1.75 -17.38 -3.58
C GLU A 214 -0.50 -18.09 -3.03
N LEU A 215 -0.55 -19.42 -2.82
CA LEU A 215 0.59 -20.14 -2.25
C LEU A 215 1.77 -20.21 -3.24
N GLN A 216 2.62 -19.18 -3.23
CA GLN A 216 3.88 -19.19 -3.94
C GLN A 216 4.86 -20.10 -3.19
N CYS A 217 5.06 -21.29 -3.76
CA CYS A 217 5.79 -22.36 -3.12
C CYS A 217 7.14 -22.56 -3.82
N LEU A 218 8.25 -22.25 -3.13
CA LEU A 218 9.59 -22.42 -3.72
C LEU A 218 9.92 -23.90 -3.94
N ALA A 219 10.42 -24.19 -5.16
CA ALA A 219 10.98 -25.49 -5.47
C ALA A 219 12.30 -25.73 -4.70
N PRO A 220 12.71 -27.00 -4.51
CA PRO A 220 13.93 -27.33 -3.78
C PRO A 220 15.17 -26.65 -4.39
N ALA A 221 15.77 -25.72 -3.66
CA ALA A 221 17.04 -25.12 -4.03
C ALA A 221 18.22 -26.08 -3.78
N GLN A 222 19.29 -25.94 -4.57
CA GLN A 222 20.53 -26.68 -4.34
C GLN A 222 21.32 -26.02 -3.20
N GLY A 223 21.44 -26.71 -2.05
CA GLY A 223 22.20 -26.21 -0.90
C GLY A 223 22.07 -27.11 0.33
N ASN A 224 22.81 -26.78 1.39
CA ASN A 224 22.67 -27.45 2.70
C ASN A 224 21.50 -26.81 3.45
N VAL A 225 20.53 -27.61 3.89
CA VAL A 225 19.52 -27.17 4.87
C VAL A 225 20.22 -27.04 6.21
N LYS A 226 20.69 -25.83 6.54
CA LYS A 226 21.41 -25.61 7.79
C LYS A 226 20.46 -25.53 8.98
N HIS A 227 19.31 -24.86 8.86
CA HIS A 227 18.34 -24.67 9.96
C HIS A 227 16.90 -24.56 9.43
N THR A 228 15.92 -25.21 10.08
CA THR A 228 14.48 -25.02 9.85
C THR A 228 13.83 -24.68 11.19
N HIS A 229 13.06 -23.60 11.25
CA HIS A 229 12.21 -23.29 12.39
C HIS A 229 10.76 -23.50 11.99
N HIS A 230 9.99 -24.15 12.85
CA HIS A 230 8.55 -24.14 12.75
C HIS A 230 8.07 -22.73 13.10
N LEU A 231 7.49 -22.03 12.13
CA LEU A 231 6.55 -20.96 12.48
C LEU A 231 5.40 -21.64 13.24
N PRO A 232 5.02 -21.18 14.44
CA PRO A 232 3.80 -21.65 15.05
C PRO A 232 2.67 -21.40 14.05
N LEU A 233 1.84 -22.42 13.82
CA LEU A 233 0.58 -22.23 13.10
C LEU A 233 -0.17 -21.14 13.86
N ALA A 234 -0.53 -20.05 13.17
CA ALA A 234 -1.44 -19.08 13.74
C ALA A 234 -2.79 -19.80 13.93
N ASP A 235 -3.27 -19.80 15.17
CA ASP A 235 -4.63 -20.27 15.52
C ASP A 235 -5.71 -19.42 14.87
#